data_AF-A0A564WW00-F1
#
_entry.id   AF-A0A564WW00-F1
#
_cell.length_a   1.000
_cell.length_b   1.000
_cell.length_c   1.000
_cell.angle_alpha   90.00
_cell.angle_beta   90.00
_cell.angle_gamma   90.00
#
_symmetry.space_group_name_H-M   'P 1'
#
loop_
_entity.id
_entity.type
_entity.pdbx_description
1 polymer ?
#
loop_
_entity_poly.entity_id
_entity_poly.type
_entity_poly.pdbx_seq_one_letter_code
_entity_poly.pdbx_strand_id
1 'polypeptide(L)'
;MKKKQRKVRLIRAAIQLIFFIAAPSLFSTAFAGIKSIFLAIGGQQSVTWNSFLDITALLLIITILFGRHFCGYACAFGSLGDALYELTAFIRAKCFGKKKKHGYPEEWVHRLQKVKYVILAFLLLSCITGFYSKLQGMSPWDVFSMLTTGRLPKSTYIVGTVLLILIMAGMCTQERFFCQFLCPMGAVFAIMPIIPGALFKRNRPNCAPKCTLCKKRCPAHLDIDGDTAHSGECICCHACTAVCPRKNIHTGTVIDKN
;
A
#
# COMPACT_ATOMS: atom_id res chain seq x y z
N MET A 1 -23.82 -7.10 -12.26
CA MET A 1 -22.82 -6.41 -11.40
C MET A 1 -21.88 -7.36 -10.65
N LYS A 2 -22.38 -8.34 -9.88
CA LYS A 2 -21.55 -9.28 -9.11
C LYS A 2 -20.48 -10.01 -9.97
N LYS A 3 -20.80 -10.38 -11.21
CA LYS A 3 -19.86 -11.01 -12.17
C LYS A 3 -18.67 -10.10 -12.53
N LYS A 4 -18.89 -8.80 -12.78
CA LYS A 4 -17.82 -7.83 -13.07
C LYS A 4 -16.91 -7.62 -11.86
N GLN A 5 -17.50 -7.45 -10.67
CA GLN A 5 -16.75 -7.32 -9.42
C GLN A 5 -15.90 -8.55 -9.14
N ARG A 6 -16.46 -9.75 -9.34
CA ARG A 6 -15.74 -11.02 -9.19
C ARG A 6 -14.58 -11.14 -10.18
N LYS A 7 -14.79 -10.79 -11.45
CA LYS A 7 -13.72 -10.78 -12.46
C LYS A 7 -12.56 -9.86 -12.07
N VAL A 8 -12.82 -8.60 -11.70
CA VAL A 8 -11.76 -7.66 -11.32
C VAL A 8 -11.01 -8.13 -10.08
N ARG A 9 -11.72 -8.68 -9.08
CA ARG A 9 -11.07 -9.26 -7.89
C ARG A 9 -10.19 -10.47 -8.23
N LEU A 10 -10.67 -11.37 -9.09
CA LEU A 10 -9.91 -12.54 -9.51
C LEU A 10 -8.66 -12.16 -10.31
N ILE A 11 -8.78 -11.22 -11.25
CA ILE A 11 -7.62 -10.71 -12.01
C ILE A 11 -6.60 -10.10 -11.05
N ARG A 12 -7.04 -9.26 -10.11
CA ARG A 12 -6.15 -8.67 -9.10
C ARG A 12 -5.47 -9.74 -8.25
N ALA A 13 -6.22 -10.72 -7.76
CA ALA A 13 -5.68 -11.81 -6.95
C ALA A 13 -4.66 -12.66 -7.73
N ALA A 14 -4.92 -12.92 -9.02
CA ALA A 14 -3.99 -13.64 -9.88
C ALA A 14 -2.67 -12.87 -10.08
N ILE A 15 -2.75 -11.56 -10.38
CA ILE A 15 -1.57 -10.70 -10.50
C ILE A 15 -0.80 -10.67 -9.19
N GLN A 16 -1.50 -10.48 -8.07
CA GLN A 16 -0.91 -10.46 -6.73
C GLN A 16 -0.17 -11.77 -6.41
N LEU A 17 -0.74 -12.92 -6.77
CA LEU A 17 -0.14 -14.23 -6.55
C LEU A 17 1.11 -14.42 -7.43
N ILE A 18 1.04 -14.04 -8.71
CA ILE A 18 2.17 -14.11 -9.64
C ILE A 18 3.35 -13.29 -9.10
N PHE A 19 3.12 -12.03 -8.73
CA PHE A 19 4.19 -11.18 -8.18
C PHE A 19 4.69 -11.65 -6.82
N PHE A 20 3.82 -12.20 -5.97
CA PHE A 20 4.21 -12.75 -4.68
C PHE A 20 5.16 -13.95 -4.82
N ILE A 21 4.95 -14.79 -5.83
CA ILE A 21 5.82 -15.95 -6.10
C ILE A 21 7.07 -15.55 -6.88
N ALA A 22 6.93 -14.74 -7.93
CA ALA A 22 8.03 -14.40 -8.83
C ALA A 22 8.99 -13.34 -8.28
N ALA A 23 8.50 -12.40 -7.47
CA ALA A 23 9.29 -11.26 -6.98
C ALA A 23 8.89 -10.80 -5.56
N PRO A 24 8.91 -11.69 -4.54
CA PRO A 24 8.53 -11.33 -3.16
C PRO A 24 9.44 -10.26 -2.54
N SER A 25 10.73 -10.23 -2.94
CA SER A 25 11.74 -9.30 -2.44
C SER A 25 11.69 -7.92 -3.09
N LEU A 26 10.86 -7.71 -4.12
CA LEU A 26 10.78 -6.44 -4.86
C LEU A 26 10.51 -5.23 -3.94
N PHE A 27 9.70 -5.43 -2.90
CA PHE A 27 9.46 -4.42 -1.87
C PHE A 27 10.72 -4.12 -1.05
N SER A 28 11.42 -5.14 -0.56
CA SER A 28 12.63 -4.99 0.26
C SER A 28 13.77 -4.35 -0.53
N THR A 29 13.92 -4.71 -1.80
CA THR A 29 14.85 -4.10 -2.76
C THR A 29 14.56 -2.61 -2.95
N ALA A 30 13.29 -2.26 -3.18
CA ALA A 30 12.88 -0.86 -3.32
C ALA A 30 13.11 -0.05 -2.04
N PHE A 31 12.82 -0.65 -0.88
CA PHE A 31 13.06 -0.02 0.42
C PHE A 31 14.55 0.19 0.69
N ALA A 32 15.40 -0.77 0.33
CA ALA A 32 16.85 -0.64 0.45
C ALA A 32 17.37 0.52 -0.42
N GLY A 33 16.86 0.69 -1.65
CA GLY A 33 17.25 1.82 -2.50
C GLY A 33 16.84 3.18 -1.91
N ILE A 34 15.63 3.31 -1.38
CA ILE A 34 15.22 4.56 -0.68
C ILE A 34 16.09 4.83 0.55
N LYS A 35 16.40 3.79 1.34
CA LYS A 35 17.32 3.91 2.47
C LYS A 35 18.70 4.42 2.02
N SER A 36 19.24 3.92 0.92
CA SER A 36 20.52 4.40 0.38
C SER A 36 20.46 5.88 -0.01
N ILE A 37 19.35 6.35 -0.59
CA ILE A 37 19.12 7.77 -0.89
C ILE A 37 19.11 8.59 0.40
N PHE A 38 18.42 8.14 1.45
CA PHE A 38 18.35 8.85 2.73
C PHE A 38 19.69 8.94 3.46
N LEU A 39 20.49 7.86 3.44
CA LEU A 39 21.84 7.86 4.00
C LEU A 39 22.77 8.81 3.24
N ALA A 40 22.60 8.92 1.91
CA ALA A 40 23.37 9.85 1.11
C ALA A 40 23.04 11.32 1.41
N ILE A 41 21.75 11.65 1.58
CA ILE A 41 21.31 12.98 2.01
C ILE A 41 21.88 13.34 3.39
N GLY A 42 21.99 12.36 4.30
CA GLY A 42 22.60 12.55 5.62
C GLY A 42 24.12 12.71 5.63
N GLY A 43 24.79 12.73 4.48
CA GLY A 43 26.24 12.87 4.37
C GLY A 43 27.04 11.64 4.83
N GLN A 44 26.37 10.51 5.10
CA GLN A 44 27.00 9.31 5.68
C GLN A 44 27.64 8.40 4.63
N GLN A 45 27.13 8.38 3.38
CA GLN A 45 27.66 7.56 2.28
C GLN A 45 27.45 8.24 0.92
N SER A 46 28.36 8.06 -0.03
CA SER A 46 28.15 8.47 -1.43
C SER A 46 27.14 7.56 -2.13
N VAL A 47 26.29 8.13 -3.01
CA VAL A 47 25.34 7.35 -3.83
C VAL A 47 26.14 6.43 -4.77
N THR A 48 26.18 5.14 -4.46
CA THR A 48 26.74 4.12 -5.35
C THR A 48 25.61 3.54 -6.21
N TRP A 49 25.75 3.65 -7.53
CA TRP A 49 24.82 3.02 -8.47
C TRP A 49 24.84 1.50 -8.28
N ASN A 50 23.68 0.94 -7.94
CA ASN A 50 23.47 -0.48 -7.70
C ASN A 50 22.10 -0.88 -8.25
N SER A 51 21.91 -2.17 -8.52
CA SER A 51 20.62 -2.70 -9.00
C SER A 51 19.44 -2.36 -8.09
N PHE A 52 19.67 -2.15 -6.78
CA PHE A 52 18.65 -1.67 -5.84
C PHE A 52 18.14 -0.26 -6.17
N LEU A 53 19.03 0.66 -6.53
CA LEU A 53 18.66 2.02 -6.92
C LEU A 53 17.95 2.02 -8.26
N ASP A 54 18.39 1.21 -9.23
CA ASP A 54 17.74 1.12 -10.54
C ASP A 54 16.30 0.66 -10.44
N ILE A 55 16.05 -0.41 -9.66
CA ILE A 55 14.70 -0.92 -9.39
C ILE A 55 13.86 0.12 -8.64
N THR A 56 14.46 0.82 -7.68
CA THR A 56 13.78 1.89 -6.93
C THR A 56 13.40 3.03 -7.85
N ALA A 57 14.32 3.51 -8.69
CA ALA A 57 14.08 4.58 -9.67
C ALA A 57 12.97 4.20 -10.64
N LEU A 58 13.00 2.98 -11.18
CA LEU A 58 11.95 2.46 -12.05
C LEU A 58 10.57 2.48 -11.35
N LEU A 59 10.50 2.02 -10.10
CA LEU A 59 9.26 2.04 -9.33
C LEU A 59 8.79 3.47 -9.02
N LEU A 60 9.71 4.40 -8.77
CA LEU A 60 9.37 5.81 -8.56
C LEU A 60 8.78 6.43 -9.83
N ILE A 61 9.38 6.18 -10.99
CA ILE A 61 8.88 6.63 -12.30
C ILE A 61 7.48 6.05 -12.56
N ILE A 62 7.29 4.74 -12.38
CA ILE A 62 5.98 4.08 -12.52
C ILE A 62 4.96 4.71 -11.57
N THR A 63 5.38 5.06 -10.34
CA THR A 63 4.49 5.67 -9.35
C THR A 63 4.07 7.09 -9.74
N ILE A 64 4.96 7.87 -10.36
CA ILE A 64 4.62 9.20 -10.90
C ILE A 64 3.60 9.06 -12.04
N LEU A 65 3.79 8.07 -12.93
CA LEU A 65 2.94 7.86 -14.11
C LEU A 65 1.56 7.28 -13.77
N PHE A 66 1.48 6.31 -12.87
CA PHE A 66 0.28 5.51 -12.62
C PHE A 66 -0.22 5.59 -11.16
N GLY A 67 0.35 6.47 -10.36
CA GLY A 67 0.12 6.52 -8.92
C GLY A 67 0.63 5.25 -8.23
N ARG A 68 0.08 4.95 -7.04
CA ARG A 68 0.55 3.84 -6.19
C ARG A 68 0.05 2.46 -6.63
N HIS A 69 0.05 2.20 -7.94
CA HIS A 69 -0.40 0.95 -8.55
C HIS A 69 0.42 -0.26 -8.08
N PHE A 70 1.73 -0.07 -7.87
CA PHE A 70 2.61 -1.08 -7.29
C PHE A 70 2.08 -1.61 -5.95
N CYS A 71 1.70 -0.71 -5.03
CA CYS A 71 1.10 -1.10 -3.76
C CYS A 71 -0.17 -1.92 -3.96
N GLY A 72 -1.01 -1.57 -4.94
CA GLY A 72 -2.27 -2.24 -5.23
C GLY A 72 -2.13 -3.67 -5.79
N TYR A 73 -1.14 -3.92 -6.65
CA TYR A 73 -1.08 -5.15 -7.48
C TYR A 73 0.18 -6.00 -7.29
N ALA A 74 1.36 -5.40 -7.13
CA ALA A 74 2.63 -6.12 -7.18
C ALA A 74 3.31 -6.25 -5.81
N CYS A 75 3.00 -5.37 -4.86
CA CYS A 75 3.63 -5.39 -3.53
C CYS A 75 3.25 -6.64 -2.72
N ALA A 76 4.25 -7.42 -2.31
CA ALA A 76 4.07 -8.64 -1.53
C ALA A 76 3.33 -8.41 -0.20
N PHE A 77 3.66 -7.34 0.55
CA PHE A 77 2.96 -6.96 1.77
C PHE A 77 1.50 -6.55 1.50
N GLY A 78 1.24 -5.95 0.34
CA GLY A 78 -0.10 -5.61 -0.10
C GLY A 78 -0.95 -6.85 -0.37
N SER A 79 -0.37 -7.84 -1.08
CA SER A 79 -0.98 -9.15 -1.34
C SER A 79 -1.22 -9.93 -0.04
N LEU A 80 -0.23 -9.98 0.85
CA LEU A 80 -0.34 -10.63 2.16
C LEU A 80 -1.46 -9.99 2.99
N GLY A 81 -1.53 -8.66 3.03
CA GLY A 81 -2.57 -7.95 3.77
C GLY A 81 -3.98 -8.22 3.22
N ASP A 82 -4.16 -8.26 1.90
CA ASP A 82 -5.44 -8.65 1.29
C ASP A 82 -5.81 -10.11 1.62
N ALA A 83 -4.83 -11.02 1.59
CA ALA A 83 -5.04 -12.43 1.90
C ALA A 83 -5.44 -12.65 3.37
N LEU A 84 -4.71 -12.06 4.33
CA LEU A 84 -4.99 -12.16 5.76
C LEU A 84 -6.34 -11.54 6.13
N TYR A 85 -6.68 -10.39 5.53
CA TYR A 85 -7.97 -9.74 5.77
C TYR A 85 -9.14 -10.58 5.24
N GLU A 86 -9.07 -11.08 4.00
CA GLU A 86 -10.14 -11.92 3.44
C GLU A 86 -10.24 -13.29 4.15
N LEU A 87 -9.11 -13.86 4.61
CA LEU A 87 -9.11 -15.06 5.45
C LEU A 87 -9.81 -14.80 6.78
N THR A 88 -9.52 -13.68 7.43
CA THR A 88 -10.17 -13.30 8.70
C THR A 88 -11.67 -13.05 8.50
N ALA A 89 -12.06 -12.39 7.40
CA ALA A 89 -13.46 -12.20 7.05
C ALA A 89 -14.18 -13.53 6.79
N PHE A 90 -13.51 -14.49 6.14
CA PHE A 90 -14.03 -15.83 5.92
C PHE A 90 -14.21 -16.63 7.21
N ILE A 91 -13.19 -16.66 8.07
CA ILE A 91 -13.25 -17.30 9.40
C ILE A 91 -14.36 -16.67 10.24
N ARG A 92 -14.47 -15.34 10.26
CA ARG A 92 -15.51 -14.63 11.00
C ARG A 92 -16.92 -14.92 10.48
N ALA A 93 -17.08 -15.03 9.16
CA ALA A 93 -18.36 -15.38 8.56
C ALA A 93 -18.76 -16.83 8.86
N LYS A 94 -17.81 -17.77 8.85
CA LYS A 94 -18.06 -19.20 9.03
C LYS A 94 -18.18 -19.60 10.51
N CYS A 95 -17.28 -19.11 11.37
CA CYS A 95 -17.23 -19.46 12.79
C CYS A 95 -18.14 -18.59 13.68
N PHE A 96 -18.31 -17.31 13.35
CA PHE A 96 -19.03 -16.36 14.21
C PHE A 96 -20.33 -15.81 13.59
N GLY A 97 -20.72 -16.28 12.39
CA GLY A 97 -21.92 -15.83 11.68
C GLY A 97 -21.93 -14.34 11.26
N LYS A 98 -20.85 -13.59 11.53
CA LYS A 98 -20.78 -12.15 11.27
C LYS A 98 -20.29 -11.89 9.85
N LYS A 99 -21.24 -11.71 8.92
CA LYS A 99 -20.99 -11.50 7.47
C LYS A 99 -20.55 -10.08 7.06
N LYS A 100 -20.55 -9.12 7.99
CA LYS A 100 -20.14 -7.73 7.68
C LYS A 100 -18.61 -7.61 7.68
N LYS A 101 -18.06 -6.95 6.66
CA LYS A 101 -16.64 -6.53 6.65
C LYS A 101 -16.39 -5.65 7.86
N HIS A 102 -15.35 -5.97 8.63
CA HIS A 102 -14.95 -5.19 9.79
C HIS A 102 -13.89 -4.17 9.40
N GLY A 103 -13.82 -3.11 10.18
CA GLY A 103 -12.81 -2.09 10.02
C GLY A 103 -12.99 -0.94 10.98
N TYR A 104 -11.99 -0.08 11.05
CA TYR A 104 -12.05 1.16 11.81
C TYR A 104 -12.98 2.17 11.10
N PRO A 105 -13.67 3.04 11.86
CA PRO A 105 -14.45 4.11 11.24
C PRO A 105 -13.51 5.14 10.60
N GLU A 106 -14.04 5.89 9.65
CA GLU A 106 -13.30 6.77 8.73
C GLU A 106 -12.35 7.75 9.44
N GLU A 107 -12.79 8.38 10.53
CA GLU A 107 -12.01 9.35 11.28
C GLU A 107 -10.71 8.74 11.84
N TRP A 108 -10.79 7.53 12.40
CA TRP A 108 -9.62 6.81 12.92
C TRP A 108 -8.69 6.38 11.79
N VAL A 109 -9.23 5.99 10.63
CA VAL A 109 -8.41 5.64 9.46
C VAL A 109 -7.56 6.83 9.02
N HIS A 110 -8.14 8.03 8.91
CA HIS A 110 -7.39 9.22 8.50
C HIS A 110 -6.35 9.66 9.53
N ARG A 111 -6.63 9.50 10.83
CA ARG A 111 -5.63 9.74 11.88
C ARG A 111 -4.49 8.73 11.81
N LEU A 112 -4.80 7.44 11.69
CA LEU A 112 -3.79 6.39 11.61
C LEU A 112 -2.96 6.47 10.30
N GLN A 113 -3.53 6.98 9.21
CA GLN A 113 -2.78 7.27 7.98
C GLN A 113 -1.66 8.30 8.18
N LYS A 114 -1.70 9.12 9.24
CA LYS A 114 -0.61 10.05 9.57
C LYS A 114 0.59 9.32 10.18
N VAL A 115 0.38 8.15 10.80
CA VAL A 115 1.43 7.38 11.49
C VAL A 115 2.56 6.97 10.54
N LYS A 116 2.27 6.60 9.29
CA LYS A 116 3.32 6.25 8.32
C LYS A 116 4.26 7.43 8.01
N TYR A 117 3.76 8.67 8.09
CA TYR A 117 4.56 9.87 7.89
C TYR A 117 5.43 10.17 9.10
N VAL A 118 4.92 9.91 10.31
CA VAL A 118 5.72 9.97 11.55
C VAL A 118 6.83 8.93 11.51
N ILE A 119 6.52 7.69 11.10
CA ILE A 119 7.52 6.63 10.90
C ILE A 119 8.55 7.05 9.85
N LEU A 120 8.13 7.61 8.72
CA LEU A 120 9.04 8.12 7.69
C LEU A 120 9.99 9.20 8.24
N ALA A 121 9.45 10.19 8.96
CA ALA A 121 10.25 11.25 9.58
C ALA A 121 11.24 10.70 10.63
N PHE A 122 10.81 9.75 11.45
CA PHE A 122 11.68 9.07 12.41
C PHE A 122 12.82 8.30 11.72
N LEU A 123 12.54 7.58 10.64
CA LEU A 123 13.56 6.88 9.86
C LEU A 123 14.55 7.84 9.20
N LEU A 124 14.07 8.95 8.65
CA LEU A 124 14.92 10.01 8.09
C LEU A 124 15.86 10.61 9.14
N LEU A 125 15.32 11.00 10.29
CA LEU A 125 16.12 11.53 11.41
C LEU A 125 17.15 10.51 11.90
N SER A 126 16.77 9.24 12.00
CA SER A 126 17.66 8.15 12.40
C SER A 126 18.80 7.93 11.40
N CYS A 127 18.56 8.14 10.11
CA CYS A 127 19.60 8.07 9.07
C CYS A 127 20.58 9.24 9.18
N ILE A 128 20.07 10.46 9.40
CA ILE A 128 20.89 11.68 9.52
C ILE A 128 21.77 11.63 10.78
N THR A 129 21.22 11.17 11.91
CA THR A 129 21.93 11.05 13.19
C THR A 129 22.87 9.84 13.27
N GLY A 130 22.93 8.99 12.25
CA GLY A 130 23.73 7.77 12.24
C GLY A 130 23.20 6.63 13.13
N PHE A 131 22.13 6.86 13.90
CA PHE A 131 21.51 5.85 14.78
C PHE A 131 20.91 4.67 14.01
N TYR A 132 20.56 4.86 12.74
CA TYR A 132 20.03 3.80 11.87
C TYR A 132 20.97 2.58 11.78
N SER A 133 22.28 2.78 11.85
CA SER A 133 23.27 1.69 11.84
C SER A 133 23.03 0.68 12.97
N LYS A 134 22.59 1.15 14.16
CA LYS A 134 22.22 0.30 15.30
C LYS A 134 20.85 -0.37 15.15
N LEU A 135 20.03 0.08 14.21
CA LEU A 135 18.73 -0.52 13.88
C LEU A 135 18.85 -1.61 12.80
N GLN A 136 20.04 -1.83 12.23
CA GLN A 136 20.27 -2.88 11.23
C GLN A 136 20.05 -4.28 11.84
N GLY A 137 19.21 -5.10 11.19
CA GLY A 137 18.85 -6.44 11.68
C GLY A 137 17.58 -6.51 12.54
N MET A 138 17.01 -5.38 12.99
CA MET A 138 15.74 -5.36 13.74
C MET A 138 14.51 -5.16 12.88
N SER A 139 14.67 -5.17 11.55
CA SER A 139 13.60 -4.78 10.67
C SER A 139 12.62 -5.92 10.34
N PRO A 140 11.30 -5.65 10.27
CA PRO A 140 10.32 -6.66 9.86
C PRO A 140 10.50 -7.12 8.42
N TRP A 141 11.05 -6.26 7.55
CA TRP A 141 11.18 -6.54 6.13
C TRP A 141 12.33 -7.50 5.82
N ASP A 142 13.42 -7.46 6.60
CA ASP A 142 14.50 -8.43 6.48
C ASP A 142 14.02 -9.82 6.90
N VAL A 143 13.24 -9.90 7.98
CA VAL A 143 12.60 -11.14 8.44
C VAL A 143 11.60 -11.66 7.40
N PHE A 144 10.76 -10.78 6.84
CA PHE A 144 9.83 -11.16 5.79
C PHE A 144 10.57 -11.70 4.55
N SER A 145 11.61 -11.02 4.09
CA SER A 145 12.42 -11.48 2.96
C SER A 145 13.05 -12.85 3.24
N MET A 146 13.59 -13.05 4.45
CA MET A 146 14.18 -14.32 4.86
C MET A 146 13.16 -15.45 4.83
N LEU A 147 11.97 -15.23 5.40
CA LEU A 147 10.86 -16.19 5.38
C LEU A 147 10.39 -16.53 3.96
N THR A 148 10.29 -15.54 3.07
CA THR A 148 9.91 -15.80 1.66
C THR A 148 10.95 -16.60 0.88
N THR A 149 12.23 -16.56 1.31
CA THR A 149 13.30 -17.40 0.75
C THR A 149 13.43 -18.77 1.42
N GLY A 150 12.52 -19.12 2.33
CA GLY A 150 12.53 -20.41 3.06
C GLY A 150 13.56 -20.48 4.19
N ARG A 151 14.15 -19.35 4.59
CA ARG A 151 15.11 -19.28 5.70
C ARG A 151 14.40 -18.85 6.98
N LEU A 152 14.67 -19.53 8.09
CA LEU A 152 14.11 -19.17 9.40
C LEU A 152 14.96 -18.08 10.08
N PRO A 153 14.33 -17.04 10.67
CA PRO A 153 15.04 -15.99 11.37
C PRO A 153 15.81 -16.57 12.57
N LYS A 154 17.10 -16.23 12.66
CA LYS A 154 17.94 -16.57 13.83
C LYS A 154 17.55 -15.69 15.04
N SER A 155 18.01 -16.07 16.24
CA SER A 155 17.76 -15.34 17.50
C SER A 155 18.07 -13.82 17.43
N THR A 156 19.03 -13.41 16.60
CA THR A 156 19.36 -11.99 16.34
C THR A 156 18.18 -11.17 15.78
N TYR A 157 17.18 -11.81 15.15
CA TYR A 157 16.05 -11.16 14.50
C TYR A 157 14.73 -11.24 15.30
N ILE A 158 14.80 -11.52 16.61
CA ILE A 158 13.60 -11.63 17.47
C ILE A 158 12.72 -10.38 17.40
N VAL A 159 13.33 -9.19 17.51
CA VAL A 159 12.59 -7.91 17.48
C VAL A 159 11.85 -7.74 16.15
N GLY A 160 12.52 -7.99 15.02
CA GLY A 160 11.92 -7.92 13.69
C GLY A 160 10.79 -8.95 13.50
N THR A 161 10.94 -10.14 14.07
CA THR A 161 9.95 -11.22 14.03
C THR A 161 8.70 -10.86 14.82
N VAL A 162 8.86 -10.37 16.06
CA VAL A 162 7.74 -9.89 16.89
C VAL A 162 7.00 -8.77 16.20
N LEU A 163 7.73 -7.79 15.64
CA LEU A 163 7.11 -6.67 14.94
C LEU A 163 6.38 -7.12 13.66
N LEU A 164 6.92 -8.09 12.92
CA LEU A 164 6.23 -8.70 11.77
C LEU A 164 4.91 -9.38 12.19
N ILE A 165 4.93 -10.15 13.28
CA ILE A 165 3.72 -10.81 13.82
C ILE A 165 2.67 -9.77 14.22
N LEU A 166 3.07 -8.68 14.88
CA LEU A 166 2.16 -7.58 15.23
C LEU A 166 1.57 -6.91 13.99
N ILE A 167 2.38 -6.70 12.94
CA ILE A 167 1.90 -6.16 11.66
C ILE A 167 0.89 -7.13 11.02
N MET A 168 1.16 -8.43 11.01
CA MET A 168 0.25 -9.45 10.49
C MET A 168 -1.06 -9.48 11.27
N ALA A 169 -1.02 -9.38 12.60
CA ALA A 169 -2.21 -9.24 13.43
C ALA A 169 -3.02 -7.99 13.08
N GLY A 170 -2.36 -6.86 12.82
CA GLY A 170 -3.01 -5.64 12.33
C GLY A 170 -3.62 -5.78 10.93
N MET A 171 -2.98 -6.54 10.02
CA MET A 171 -3.56 -6.84 8.70
C MET A 171 -4.87 -7.61 8.80
N CYS A 172 -5.07 -8.39 9.86
CA CYS A 172 -6.33 -9.06 10.13
C CYS A 172 -7.46 -8.12 10.59
N THR A 173 -7.17 -6.87 10.98
CA THR A 173 -8.21 -5.92 11.48
C THR A 173 -8.73 -4.98 10.40
N GLN A 174 -7.89 -4.56 9.43
CA GLN A 174 -8.22 -3.57 8.40
C GLN A 174 -7.66 -3.96 7.02
N GLU A 175 -8.49 -3.79 5.97
CA GLU A 175 -8.05 -4.00 4.57
C GLU A 175 -6.87 -3.05 4.28
N ARG A 176 -5.70 -3.59 3.92
CA ARG A 176 -4.46 -2.85 3.65
C ARG A 176 -3.85 -2.09 4.85
N PHE A 177 -4.03 -2.58 6.08
CA PHE A 177 -3.49 -2.00 7.33
C PHE A 177 -2.04 -1.48 7.21
N PHE A 178 -1.09 -2.34 6.82
CA PHE A 178 0.32 -1.97 6.73
C PHE A 178 0.57 -0.83 5.72
N CYS A 179 0.01 -0.95 4.52
CA CYS A 179 0.18 0.04 3.45
C CYS A 179 -0.43 1.41 3.79
N GLN A 180 -1.44 1.44 4.66
CA GLN A 180 -2.14 2.64 5.09
C GLN A 180 -1.47 3.32 6.28
N PHE A 181 -1.00 2.55 7.27
CA PHE A 181 -0.65 3.11 8.57
C PHE A 181 0.83 2.98 8.94
N LEU A 182 1.56 1.97 8.44
CA LEU A 182 2.93 1.69 8.88
C LEU A 182 3.99 1.76 7.78
N CYS A 183 3.60 1.70 6.50
CA CYS A 183 4.55 1.54 5.40
C CYS A 183 5.27 2.87 5.06
N PRO A 184 6.59 3.00 5.33
CA PRO A 184 7.33 4.22 5.02
C PRO A 184 7.49 4.43 3.51
N MET A 185 7.71 3.36 2.73
CA MET A 185 7.67 3.42 1.25
C MET A 185 6.33 3.97 0.75
N GLY A 186 5.24 3.54 1.40
CA GLY A 186 3.91 4.01 1.08
C GLY A 186 3.70 5.49 1.42
N ALA A 187 4.42 6.03 2.39
CA ALA A 187 4.43 7.47 2.66
C ALA A 187 5.20 8.22 1.56
N VAL A 188 6.40 7.75 1.17
CA VAL A 188 7.18 8.36 0.08
C VAL A 188 6.36 8.40 -1.21
N PHE A 189 5.76 7.28 -1.61
CA PHE A 189 4.94 7.21 -2.81
C PHE A 189 3.66 8.04 -2.74
N ALA A 190 3.17 8.39 -1.55
CA ALA A 190 2.00 9.26 -1.38
C ALA A 190 2.35 10.75 -1.46
N ILE A 191 3.60 11.12 -1.19
CA ILE A 191 4.10 12.51 -1.27
C ILE A 191 4.50 12.87 -2.70
N MET A 192 4.90 11.88 -3.50
CA MET A 192 5.36 12.15 -4.86
C MET A 192 4.28 12.80 -5.74
N PRO A 193 4.67 13.69 -6.65
CA PRO A 193 3.76 14.29 -7.61
C PRO A 193 3.27 13.21 -8.58
N ILE A 194 1.97 12.92 -8.53
CA ILE A 194 1.32 12.00 -9.47
C ILE A 194 0.81 12.85 -10.64
N ILE A 195 0.99 12.39 -11.88
CA ILE A 195 0.52 13.12 -13.06
C ILE A 195 -1.00 13.33 -12.97
N PRO A 196 -1.50 14.55 -13.21
CA PRO A 196 -2.93 14.83 -13.24
C PRO A 196 -3.66 13.88 -14.19
N GLY A 197 -4.68 13.20 -13.69
CA GLY A 197 -5.45 12.20 -14.45
C GLY A 197 -4.97 10.75 -14.33
N ALA A 198 -3.82 10.46 -13.71
CA ALA A 198 -3.48 9.08 -13.36
C ALA A 198 -4.40 8.53 -12.25
N LEU A 199 -4.94 9.42 -11.41
CA LEU A 199 -5.86 9.09 -10.34
C LEU A 199 -7.31 8.99 -10.82
N PHE A 200 -8.12 8.26 -10.06
CA PHE A 200 -9.54 8.08 -10.37
C PHE A 200 -10.35 9.33 -10.02
N LYS A 201 -11.13 9.82 -10.98
CA LYS A 201 -12.09 10.91 -10.80
C LYS A 201 -13.52 10.40 -10.97
N ARG A 202 -14.38 10.77 -10.03
CA ARG A 202 -15.81 10.47 -10.04
C ARG A 202 -16.59 11.59 -10.70
N ASN A 203 -17.40 11.25 -11.70
CA ASN A 203 -18.39 12.17 -12.26
C ASN A 203 -19.63 12.20 -11.35
N ARG A 204 -19.68 13.20 -10.44
CA ARG A 204 -20.78 13.42 -9.47
C ARG A 204 -22.12 13.71 -10.15
N PRO A 205 -22.24 14.57 -11.18
CA PRO A 205 -23.50 14.83 -11.88
C PRO A 205 -24.22 13.57 -12.37
N ASN A 206 -23.48 12.60 -12.88
CA ASN A 206 -24.06 11.35 -13.38
C ASN A 206 -24.44 10.34 -12.28
N CYS A 207 -24.11 10.62 -11.01
CA CYS A 207 -24.38 9.72 -9.89
C CYS A 207 -25.82 9.79 -9.41
N ALA A 208 -26.29 8.72 -8.76
CA ALA A 208 -27.55 8.79 -8.02
C ALA A 208 -27.41 9.74 -6.81
N PRO A 209 -28.50 10.41 -6.38
CA PRO A 209 -28.47 11.29 -5.20
C PRO A 209 -27.89 10.57 -3.98
N LYS A 210 -26.98 11.23 -3.26
CA LYS A 210 -26.31 10.71 -2.04
C LYS A 210 -25.60 9.35 -2.21
N CYS A 211 -25.19 8.99 -3.43
CA CYS A 211 -24.45 7.74 -3.66
C CYS A 211 -23.07 7.75 -2.97
N THR A 212 -22.76 6.76 -2.14
CA THR A 212 -21.46 6.60 -1.45
C THR A 212 -20.80 5.24 -1.70
N LEU A 213 -21.22 4.52 -2.75
CA LEU A 213 -20.78 3.14 -3.02
C LEU A 213 -19.26 3.03 -3.25
N CYS A 214 -18.68 3.95 -4.02
CA CYS A 214 -17.24 3.97 -4.30
C CYS A 214 -16.41 4.26 -3.04
N LYS A 215 -16.84 5.24 -2.23
CA LYS A 215 -16.23 5.58 -0.94
C LYS A 215 -16.26 4.39 0.03
N LYS A 216 -17.43 3.77 0.20
CA LYS A 216 -17.61 2.58 1.06
C LYS A 216 -16.79 1.35 0.64
N ARG A 217 -16.43 1.23 -0.65
CA ARG A 217 -15.59 0.12 -1.13
C ARG A 217 -14.10 0.45 -1.12
N CYS A 218 -13.72 1.73 -1.05
CA CYS A 218 -12.33 2.15 -1.06
C CYS A 218 -11.65 1.67 0.22
N PRO A 219 -10.58 0.85 0.15
CA PRO A 219 -9.90 0.40 1.36
C PRO A 219 -9.30 1.58 2.13
N ALA A 220 -8.85 2.63 1.44
CA ALA A 220 -8.27 3.83 2.02
C ALA A 220 -9.32 4.88 2.47
N HIS A 221 -10.62 4.56 2.37
CA HIS A 221 -11.73 5.42 2.80
C HIS A 221 -11.78 6.81 2.12
N LEU A 222 -11.20 6.94 0.92
CA LEU A 222 -11.16 8.18 0.16
C LEU A 222 -12.50 8.50 -0.52
N ASP A 223 -12.81 9.80 -0.60
CA ASP A 223 -13.76 10.30 -1.60
C ASP A 223 -13.06 10.35 -2.96
N ILE A 224 -13.68 9.78 -3.99
CA ILE A 224 -13.02 9.52 -5.29
C ILE A 224 -13.16 10.76 -6.18
N ASP A 225 -12.74 11.92 -5.71
CA ASP A 225 -13.00 13.21 -6.38
C ASP A 225 -11.86 13.67 -7.32
N GLY A 226 -10.85 12.83 -7.54
CA GLY A 226 -9.67 13.19 -8.33
C GLY A 226 -8.56 13.73 -7.45
N ASP A 227 -7.94 14.84 -7.84
CA ASP A 227 -6.77 15.41 -7.17
C ASP A 227 -7.19 16.27 -5.96
N THR A 228 -7.16 15.66 -4.77
CA THR A 228 -7.41 16.29 -3.47
C THR A 228 -6.19 16.09 -2.58
N ALA A 229 -6.12 16.81 -1.46
CA ALA A 229 -5.01 16.68 -0.50
C ALA A 229 -4.80 15.25 0.03
N HIS A 230 -5.82 14.39 -0.02
CA HIS A 230 -5.75 12.99 0.43
C HIS A 230 -5.58 11.99 -0.71
N SER A 231 -5.50 12.44 -1.97
CA SER A 231 -5.51 11.55 -3.12
C SER A 231 -4.23 10.74 -3.31
N GLY A 232 -3.12 11.18 -2.71
CA GLY A 232 -1.87 10.40 -2.61
C GLY A 232 -2.02 9.07 -1.83
N GLU A 233 -3.09 8.92 -1.04
CA GLU A 233 -3.42 7.64 -0.38
C GLU A 233 -4.03 6.59 -1.33
N CYS A 234 -4.40 6.98 -2.55
CA CYS A 234 -5.01 6.07 -3.51
C CYS A 234 -4.00 5.02 -4.00
N ILE A 235 -4.18 3.77 -3.56
CA ILE A 235 -3.38 2.61 -4.01
C ILE A 235 -3.76 2.09 -5.41
N CYS A 236 -4.57 2.83 -6.16
CA CYS A 236 -4.99 2.52 -7.53
C CYS A 236 -5.51 1.08 -7.75
N CYS A 237 -6.21 0.50 -6.75
CA CYS A 237 -6.61 -0.92 -6.76
C CYS A 237 -7.86 -1.28 -7.60
N HIS A 238 -8.43 -0.31 -8.32
CA HIS A 238 -9.65 -0.42 -9.16
C HIS A 238 -10.91 -1.00 -8.45
N ALA A 239 -10.94 -1.05 -7.12
CA ALA A 239 -12.12 -1.55 -6.39
C ALA A 239 -13.34 -0.64 -6.56
N CYS A 240 -13.12 0.67 -6.67
CA CYS A 240 -14.15 1.68 -6.88
C CYS A 240 -14.80 1.57 -8.28
N THR A 241 -13.99 1.41 -9.34
CA THR A 241 -14.48 1.25 -10.72
C THR A 241 -15.26 -0.05 -10.92
N ALA A 242 -14.88 -1.10 -10.19
CA ALA A 242 -15.58 -2.38 -10.20
C ALA A 242 -16.96 -2.33 -9.52
N VAL A 243 -17.12 -1.54 -8.46
CA VAL A 243 -18.38 -1.45 -7.71
C VAL A 243 -19.42 -0.54 -8.37
N CYS A 244 -18.98 0.47 -9.13
CA CYS A 244 -19.88 1.48 -9.71
C CYS A 244 -20.81 0.89 -10.80
N PRO A 245 -22.15 0.90 -10.61
CA PRO A 245 -23.10 0.41 -11.61
C PRO A 245 -23.15 1.28 -12.87
N ARG A 246 -23.07 2.60 -12.70
CA ARG A 246 -23.19 3.59 -13.79
C ARG A 246 -21.87 3.85 -14.53
N LYS A 247 -20.77 3.24 -14.09
CA LYS A 247 -19.41 3.41 -14.65
C LYS A 247 -18.89 4.87 -14.62
N ASN A 248 -19.32 5.68 -13.64
CA ASN A 248 -18.95 7.09 -13.51
C ASN A 248 -17.55 7.36 -12.92
N ILE A 249 -16.65 6.38 -12.96
CA ILE A 249 -15.29 6.52 -12.41
C ILE A 249 -14.33 6.33 -13.55
N HIS A 250 -13.55 7.36 -13.83
CA HIS A 250 -12.67 7.44 -14.98
C HIS A 250 -11.25 7.83 -14.53
N THR A 251 -10.26 7.44 -15.33
CA THR A 251 -8.90 7.98 -15.30
C THR A 251 -8.78 8.98 -16.45
N GLY A 252 -7.93 9.99 -16.30
CA GLY A 252 -7.74 11.08 -17.25
C GLY A 252 -8.28 12.42 -16.74
N THR A 253 -7.84 13.50 -17.36
CA THR A 253 -8.49 14.81 -17.19
C THR A 253 -9.90 14.71 -17.74
N VAL A 254 -10.89 15.06 -16.91
CA VAL A 254 -12.25 15.24 -17.43
C VAL A 254 -12.15 16.48 -18.30
N ILE A 255 -12.12 16.29 -19.62
CA ILE A 255 -12.51 17.35 -20.55
C ILE A 255 -13.98 17.55 -20.24
N ASP A 256 -14.28 18.64 -19.53
CA ASP A 256 -15.66 19.09 -19.40
C ASP A 256 -16.18 19.26 -20.84
N LYS A 257 -17.03 18.34 -21.27
CA LYS A 257 -17.83 18.55 -22.47
C LYS A 257 -18.82 19.65 -22.09
N ASN A 258 -18.42 20.90 -22.34
CA ASN A 258 -19.37 21.97 -22.57
C ASN A 258 -20.32 21.59 -23.70
#